data_AF-A0A392QU29-F1
#
_entry.id   AF-A0A392QU29-F1
#
_cell.length_a   1.000
_cell.length_b   1.000
_cell.length_c   1.000
_cell.angle_alpha   90.00
_cell.angle_beta   90.00
_cell.angle_gamma   90.00
#
_symmetry.space_group_name_H-M   'P 1'
#
loop_
_entity.id
_entity.type
_entity.pdbx_description
1 polymer ?
#
loop_
_entity_poly.entity_id
_entity_poly.type
_entity_poly.pdbx_seq_one_letter_code
_entity_poly.pdbx_strand_id
1 'polypeptide(L)'
;MPTKKNLSQIALIRGMDEKIASLEAEISGVKTSLAAMERNQEKLIAMFERSLGKKVTTEEERVADDATKATGEASVHRNIQSSNNQLEGEALAEFRRSVKKVELPTFDGEDPAGWISRAEVYFRVQDTRLEVK
;
A
#
# COMPACT_ATOMS: atom_id res chain seq x y z
N MET A 1 -20.05 -49.87 37.73
CA MET A 1 -20.23 -48.51 38.26
C MET A 1 -19.02 -47.67 37.85
N PRO A 2 -19.19 -46.58 37.08
CA PRO A 2 -18.08 -45.68 36.75
C PRO A 2 -17.48 -45.06 38.03
N THR A 3 -16.16 -44.98 38.12
CA THR A 3 -15.51 -44.36 39.29
C THR A 3 -15.52 -42.83 39.15
N LYS A 4 -15.46 -42.09 40.27
CA LYS A 4 -15.45 -40.61 40.27
C LYS A 4 -14.39 -39.99 39.34
N LYS A 5 -13.23 -40.67 39.20
CA LYS A 5 -12.15 -40.26 38.29
C LYS A 5 -12.59 -40.32 36.81
N ASN A 6 -13.33 -41.37 36.42
CA ASN A 6 -13.85 -41.51 35.06
C ASN A 6 -14.85 -40.39 34.73
N LEU A 7 -15.73 -40.03 35.66
CA LEU A 7 -16.69 -38.94 35.47
C LEU A 7 -16.01 -37.59 35.29
N SER A 8 -14.96 -37.30 36.07
CA SER A 8 -14.17 -36.07 35.92
C SER A 8 -13.43 -35.99 34.58
N GLN A 9 -12.89 -37.12 34.11
CA GLN A 9 -12.20 -37.17 32.82
C GLN A 9 -13.16 -36.96 31.66
N ILE A 10 -14.35 -37.56 31.71
CA ILE A 10 -15.41 -37.38 30.71
C ILE A 10 -15.85 -35.90 30.66
N ALA A 11 -16.00 -35.26 31.81
CA ALA A 11 -16.35 -33.83 31.87
C ALA A 11 -15.27 -32.93 31.24
N LEU A 12 -13.98 -33.25 31.46
CA LEU A 12 -12.87 -32.52 30.86
C LEU A 12 -12.83 -32.68 29.34
N ILE A 13 -12.99 -33.92 28.84
CA ILE A 13 -13.02 -34.21 27.39
C ILE A 13 -14.17 -33.44 26.73
N ARG A 14 -15.36 -33.47 27.31
CA ARG A 14 -16.52 -32.72 26.79
C ARG A 14 -16.24 -31.21 26.73
N GLY A 15 -15.60 -30.66 27.75
CA GLY A 15 -15.20 -29.24 27.75
C GLY A 15 -14.14 -28.91 26.71
N MET A 16 -13.28 -29.85 26.33
CA MET A 16 -12.33 -29.68 25.23
C MET A 16 -13.03 -29.74 23.88
N ASP A 17 -13.97 -30.68 23.69
CA ASP A 17 -14.75 -30.79 22.45
C ASP A 17 -15.58 -29.52 22.18
N GLU A 18 -16.20 -28.95 23.22
CA GLU A 18 -16.93 -27.68 23.12
C GLU A 18 -16.02 -26.52 22.69
N LYS A 19 -14.79 -26.47 23.22
CA LYS A 19 -13.80 -25.45 22.83
C LYS A 19 -13.31 -25.63 21.39
N ILE A 20 -13.08 -26.87 20.97
CA ILE A 20 -12.67 -27.18 19.59
C ILE A 20 -13.78 -26.76 18.63
N ALA A 21 -15.03 -27.10 18.92
CA ALA A 21 -16.17 -26.69 18.11
C ALA A 21 -16.29 -25.16 17.97
N SER A 22 -16.05 -24.41 19.05
CA SER A 22 -16.02 -22.94 19.01
C SER A 22 -14.90 -22.42 18.09
N LEU A 23 -13.67 -22.94 18.26
CA LEU A 23 -12.53 -22.54 17.44
C LEU A 23 -12.74 -22.86 15.95
N GLU A 24 -13.30 -24.02 15.64
CA GLU A 24 -13.60 -24.42 14.27
C GLU A 24 -14.64 -23.48 13.62
N ALA A 25 -15.64 -23.04 14.38
CA ALA A 25 -16.62 -22.07 13.93
C ALA A 25 -15.99 -20.69 13.67
N GLU A 26 -15.15 -20.21 14.58
CA GLU A 26 -14.42 -18.94 14.44
C GLU A 26 -13.48 -18.96 13.23
N ILE A 27 -12.71 -20.05 13.04
CA ILE A 27 -11.82 -20.21 11.88
C ILE A 27 -12.61 -20.24 10.57
N SER A 28 -13.78 -20.89 10.57
CA SER A 28 -14.66 -20.89 9.40
C SER A 28 -15.15 -19.46 9.09
N GLY A 29 -15.48 -18.68 10.12
CA GLY A 29 -15.77 -17.25 10.00
C GLY A 29 -14.61 -16.45 9.40
N VAL A 30 -13.39 -16.64 9.90
CA VAL A 30 -12.19 -15.97 9.37
C VAL A 30 -11.93 -16.34 7.91
N LYS A 31 -12.02 -17.62 7.54
CA LYS A 31 -11.83 -18.10 6.16
C LYS A 31 -12.84 -17.46 5.20
N THR A 32 -14.10 -17.38 5.59
CA THR A 32 -15.13 -16.73 4.75
C THR A 32 -14.87 -15.23 4.57
N SER A 33 -14.47 -14.54 5.64
CA SER A 33 -14.09 -13.12 5.55
C SER A 33 -12.86 -12.90 4.67
N LEU A 34 -11.84 -13.76 4.75
CA LEU A 34 -10.64 -13.69 3.91
C LEU A 34 -11.00 -13.87 2.44
N ALA A 35 -11.79 -14.88 2.10
CA ALA A 35 -12.22 -15.13 0.73
C ALA A 35 -13.11 -14.00 0.17
N ALA A 36 -13.85 -13.29 1.02
CA ALA A 36 -14.60 -12.10 0.61
C ALA A 36 -13.66 -10.92 0.32
N MET A 37 -12.61 -10.75 1.14
CA MET A 37 -11.59 -9.73 0.95
C MET A 37 -10.80 -9.96 -0.35
N GLU A 38 -10.38 -11.19 -0.64
CA GLU A 38 -9.68 -11.55 -1.89
C GLU A 38 -10.51 -11.18 -3.13
N ARG A 39 -11.80 -11.54 -3.16
CA ARG A 39 -12.70 -11.16 -4.26
C ARG A 39 -12.84 -9.64 -4.42
N ASN A 40 -12.87 -8.90 -3.31
CA ASN A 40 -12.95 -7.44 -3.36
C ASN A 40 -11.65 -6.85 -3.93
N GLN A 41 -10.49 -7.41 -3.57
CA GLN A 41 -9.19 -7.01 -4.10
C GLN A 41 -9.10 -7.30 -5.61
N GLU A 42 -9.47 -8.50 -6.06
CA GLU A 42 -9.54 -8.86 -7.49
C GLU A 42 -10.41 -7.88 -8.28
N LYS A 43 -11.58 -7.52 -7.73
CA LYS A 43 -12.49 -6.57 -8.36
C LYS A 43 -11.88 -5.17 -8.49
N LEU A 44 -11.20 -4.70 -7.43
CA LEU A 44 -10.50 -3.41 -7.45
C LEU A 44 -9.36 -3.42 -8.47
N ILE A 45 -8.56 -4.48 -8.50
CA ILE A 45 -7.46 -4.66 -9.47
C ILE A 45 -8.03 -4.62 -10.89
N ALA A 46 -9.08 -5.40 -11.19
CA ALA A 46 -9.70 -5.41 -12.51
C ALA A 46 -10.23 -4.02 -12.94
N MET A 47 -10.76 -3.22 -12.01
CA MET A 47 -11.17 -1.84 -12.29
C MET A 47 -9.96 -0.95 -12.63
N PHE A 48 -8.87 -1.06 -11.87
CA PHE A 48 -7.65 -0.28 -12.14
C PHE A 48 -6.99 -0.68 -13.46
N GLU A 49 -6.92 -1.97 -13.78
CA GLU A 49 -6.37 -2.45 -15.05
C GLU A 49 -7.17 -1.95 -16.24
N ARG A 50 -8.51 -1.93 -16.13
CA ARG A 50 -9.40 -1.37 -17.17
C ARG A 50 -9.19 0.13 -17.37
N SER A 51 -8.98 0.89 -16.30
CA SER A 51 -8.79 2.34 -16.37
C SER A 51 -7.40 2.76 -16.82
N LEU A 52 -6.35 2.00 -16.47
CA LEU A 52 -4.95 2.35 -16.73
C LEU A 52 -4.36 1.63 -17.95
N GLY A 53 -5.05 0.65 -18.54
CA GLY A 53 -4.58 -0.12 -19.70
C GLY A 53 -3.33 -0.97 -19.44
N LYS A 54 -2.91 -1.08 -18.17
CA LYS A 54 -1.74 -1.84 -17.71
C LYS A 54 -2.21 -2.94 -16.77
N LYS A 55 -1.85 -4.18 -17.10
CA LYS A 55 -2.05 -5.37 -16.27
C LYS A 55 -1.06 -5.38 -15.11
N VAL A 56 -1.56 -5.49 -13.87
CA VAL A 56 -0.77 -5.62 -12.66
C VAL A 56 -0.54 -7.11 -12.45
N THR A 57 0.62 -7.60 -12.90
CA THR A 57 1.02 -8.98 -12.62
C THR A 57 1.48 -9.08 -11.17
N THR A 58 0.73 -9.81 -10.35
CA THR A 58 1.17 -10.24 -9.02
C THR A 58 2.37 -11.18 -9.20
N GLU A 59 3.46 -10.90 -8.50
CA GLU A 59 4.76 -11.55 -8.69
C GLU A 59 4.71 -13.05 -8.36
N GLU A 60 4.58 -13.91 -9.37
CA GLU A 60 5.00 -15.33 -9.26
C GLU A 60 5.53 -15.94 -10.58
N GLU A 61 5.63 -15.17 -11.66
CA GLU A 61 6.29 -15.60 -12.89
C GLU A 61 7.18 -14.48 -13.46
N ARG A 62 8.38 -14.36 -12.89
CA ARG A 62 9.51 -13.71 -13.57
C ARG A 62 10.67 -14.70 -13.63
N VAL A 63 10.59 -15.62 -14.58
CA VAL A 63 11.77 -16.34 -15.07
C VAL A 63 11.86 -16.11 -16.58
N ALA A 64 13.04 -15.62 -16.98
CA ALA A 64 13.59 -15.55 -18.33
C ALA A 64 13.01 -14.51 -19.31
N ASP A 65 13.66 -13.35 -19.38
CA ASP A 65 14.48 -12.86 -20.52
C ASP A 65 14.80 -11.38 -20.22
N ASP A 66 15.99 -10.81 -20.44
CA ASP A 66 17.14 -11.17 -21.24
C ASP A 66 18.39 -10.58 -20.54
N ALA A 67 19.49 -11.31 -20.63
CA ALA A 67 20.77 -10.97 -20.03
C ALA A 67 21.69 -10.33 -21.07
N THR A 68 21.86 -9.01 -21.02
CA THR A 68 23.01 -8.33 -21.66
C THR A 68 23.71 -7.35 -20.71
N LYS A 69 24.52 -7.95 -19.82
CA LYS A 69 25.92 -7.62 -19.48
C LYS A 69 26.38 -6.16 -19.68
N ALA A 70 26.75 -5.48 -18.59
CA ALA A 70 28.11 -4.94 -18.36
C ALA A 70 28.24 -4.14 -17.05
N THR A 71 28.99 -4.72 -16.09
CA THR A 71 30.08 -4.12 -15.29
C THR A 71 29.99 -2.67 -14.80
N GLY A 72 30.17 -2.49 -13.48
CA GLY A 72 30.76 -1.28 -12.93
C GLY A 72 30.27 -0.95 -11.51
N GLU A 73 31.16 -1.04 -10.55
CA GLU A 73 30.96 -0.83 -9.12
C GLU A 73 30.62 0.62 -8.73
N ALA A 74 29.95 0.75 -7.58
CA ALA A 74 29.97 1.87 -6.65
C ALA A 74 29.53 3.27 -7.13
N SER A 75 28.36 3.70 -6.68
CA SER A 75 28.23 4.93 -5.87
C SER A 75 26.79 5.10 -5.40
N VAL A 76 26.59 5.09 -4.08
CA VAL A 76 25.31 5.41 -3.43
C VAL A 76 25.04 6.90 -3.63
N HIS A 77 24.26 7.24 -4.65
CA HIS A 77 23.56 8.51 -4.70
C HIS A 77 22.07 8.23 -4.54
N ARG A 78 21.55 8.52 -3.34
CA ARG A 78 20.11 8.53 -3.04
C ARG A 78 19.44 9.53 -3.98
N ASN A 79 18.99 9.05 -5.14
CA ASN A 79 18.12 9.80 -6.01
C ASN A 79 16.69 9.51 -5.56
N ILE A 80 16.08 10.52 -4.94
CA ILE A 80 14.65 10.60 -4.69
C ILE A 80 13.98 10.36 -6.04
N GLN A 81 13.44 9.14 -6.23
CA GLN A 81 12.75 8.76 -7.45
C GLN A 81 11.53 9.66 -7.59
N SER A 82 11.76 10.71 -8.37
CA SER A 82 10.78 11.58 -8.95
C SER A 82 9.76 10.69 -9.64
N SER A 83 8.50 10.82 -9.21
CA SER A 83 7.33 10.26 -9.86
C SER A 83 7.43 10.50 -11.36
N ASN A 84 7.59 9.43 -12.12
CA ASN A 84 7.87 9.46 -13.54
C ASN A 84 6.57 9.76 -14.32
N ASN A 85 6.08 11.01 -14.23
CA ASN A 85 5.09 11.56 -15.16
C ASN A 85 5.87 12.17 -16.34
N GLN A 86 6.29 11.30 -17.26
CA GLN A 86 7.05 11.70 -18.45
C GLN A 86 6.11 12.39 -19.44
N LEU A 87 5.80 13.67 -19.18
CA LEU A 87 5.32 14.58 -20.21
C LEU A 87 6.46 14.73 -21.23
N GLU A 88 6.24 14.38 -22.48
CA GLU A 88 7.24 14.56 -23.53
C GLU A 88 6.99 15.83 -24.36
N GLY A 89 8.09 16.45 -24.81
CA GLY A 89 8.10 17.52 -25.81
C GLY A 89 7.33 18.77 -25.41
N GLU A 90 6.40 19.19 -26.27
CA GLU A 90 5.65 20.45 -26.17
C GLU A 90 4.80 20.52 -24.91
N ALA A 91 4.18 19.40 -24.48
CA ALA A 91 3.36 19.35 -23.27
C ALA A 91 4.18 19.62 -22.00
N LEU A 92 5.43 19.14 -21.94
CA LEU A 92 6.35 19.46 -20.84
C LEU A 92 6.82 20.90 -20.90
N ALA A 93 7.08 21.43 -22.09
CA ALA A 93 7.47 22.82 -22.28
C ALA A 93 6.32 23.77 -21.92
N GLU A 94 5.09 23.45 -22.31
CA GLU A 94 3.87 24.16 -21.93
C GLU A 94 3.64 24.08 -20.42
N PHE A 95 3.71 22.89 -19.82
CA PHE A 95 3.63 22.72 -18.37
C PHE A 95 4.69 23.55 -17.62
N ARG A 96 5.94 23.54 -18.08
CA ARG A 96 7.02 24.37 -17.48
C ARG A 96 6.79 25.87 -17.64
N ARG A 97 6.13 26.30 -18.71
CA ARG A 97 5.72 27.70 -18.90
C ARG A 97 4.52 28.07 -18.03
N SER A 98 3.63 27.12 -17.78
CA SER A 98 2.38 27.31 -17.03
C SER A 98 2.52 27.11 -15.51
N VAL A 99 3.56 26.40 -15.06
CA VAL A 99 3.79 26.14 -13.63
C VAL A 99 4.92 27.03 -13.10
N LYS A 100 4.57 27.91 -12.17
CA LYS A 100 5.55 28.65 -11.37
C LYS A 100 6.18 27.68 -10.37
N LYS A 101 7.46 27.34 -10.54
CA LYS A 101 8.20 26.59 -9.53
C LYS A 101 8.37 27.47 -8.30
N VAL A 102 7.62 27.17 -7.24
CA VAL A 102 7.73 27.84 -5.94
C VAL A 102 8.57 26.94 -5.04
N GLU A 103 9.68 27.47 -4.52
CA GLU A 103 10.50 26.76 -3.54
C GLU A 103 9.88 26.93 -2.15
N LEU A 104 9.60 25.82 -1.47
CA LEU A 104 9.06 25.83 -0.12
C LEU A 104 10.16 26.15 0.91
N PRO A 105 9.79 26.76 2.05
CA PRO A 105 10.71 26.89 3.19
C PRO A 105 11.30 25.53 3.58
N THR A 106 12.59 25.49 3.86
CA THR A 106 13.23 24.29 4.40
C THR A 106 12.63 23.92 5.75
N PHE A 107 12.34 22.63 5.96
CA PHE A 107 11.90 22.11 7.25
C PHE A 107 13.09 21.53 8.01
N ASP A 108 13.34 22.05 9.20
CA ASP A 108 14.43 21.66 10.10
C ASP A 108 14.01 20.64 11.18
N GLY A 109 12.70 20.39 11.34
CA GLY A 109 12.16 19.42 12.29
C GLY A 109 11.82 19.99 13.67
N GLU A 110 12.13 21.27 13.93
CA GLU A 110 11.98 21.86 15.27
C GLU A 110 10.55 22.34 15.56
N ASP A 111 9.88 22.88 14.55
CA ASP A 111 8.48 23.34 14.66
C ASP A 111 7.65 22.91 13.44
N PRO A 112 7.04 21.72 13.49
CA PRO A 112 6.14 21.24 12.45
C PRO A 112 4.95 22.17 12.20
N ALA A 113 4.37 22.75 13.27
CA ALA A 113 3.19 23.58 13.17
C ALA A 113 3.49 24.93 12.51
N GLY A 114 4.56 25.61 12.93
CA GLY A 114 4.98 26.87 12.32
C GLY A 114 5.51 26.70 10.90
N TRP A 115 6.10 25.55 10.56
CA TRP A 115 6.47 25.24 9.18
C TRP A 115 5.23 25.12 8.28
N ILE A 116 4.18 24.41 8.75
CA ILE A 116 2.90 24.32 8.03
C ILE A 116 2.28 25.72 7.84
N SER A 117 2.22 26.55 8.89
CA SER A 117 1.67 27.91 8.78
C SER A 117 2.44 28.77 7.77
N ARG A 118 3.78 28.67 7.73
CA ARG A 118 4.58 29.35 6.71
C ARG A 118 4.22 28.83 5.32
N ALA A 119 4.21 27.52 5.12
CA ALA A 119 3.87 26.89 3.85
C ALA A 119 2.48 27.33 3.34
N GLU A 120 1.46 27.37 4.21
CA GLU A 120 0.10 27.83 3.87
C GLU A 120 0.08 29.27 3.34
N VAL A 121 0.86 30.17 3.94
CA VAL A 121 1.00 31.55 3.45
C VAL A 121 1.71 31.58 2.09
N TYR A 122 2.71 30.73 1.86
CA TYR A 122 3.36 30.60 0.55
C TYR A 122 2.37 30.18 -0.55
N PHE A 123 1.52 29.18 -0.31
CA PHE A 123 0.51 28.76 -1.30
C PHE A 123 -0.51 29.86 -1.59
N ARG A 124 -0.93 30.60 -0.55
CA ARG A 124 -1.90 31.70 -0.69
C ARG A 124 -1.34 32.88 -1.50
N VAL A 125 -0.07 33.24 -1.31
CA VAL A 125 0.57 34.36 -2.02
C VAL A 125 0.90 34.00 -3.47
N GLN A 126 1.09 32.72 -3.77
CA GLN A 126 1.48 32.25 -5.10
C GLN A 126 0.29 31.83 -5.98
N ASP A 127 -0.96 32.05 -5.52
CA ASP A 127 -2.21 31.66 -6.20
C ASP A 127 -2.20 30.21 -6.72
N THR A 128 -1.48 29.33 -6.02
CA THR A 128 -1.38 27.93 -6.40
C THR A 128 -2.66 27.23 -5.96
N ARG A 129 -3.47 26.81 -6.94
CA ARG A 129 -4.69 26.04 -6.67
C ARG A 129 -4.30 24.75 -5.96
N LEU A 130 -4.93 24.52 -4.81
CA LEU A 130 -4.93 23.22 -4.16
C LEU A 130 -5.76 22.28 -5.03
N GLU A 131 -5.11 21.58 -5.97
CA GLU A 131 -5.75 20.46 -6.65
C GLU A 131 -5.84 19.29 -5.68
N VAL A 132 -6.97 19.20 -5.00
CA VAL A 132 -7.39 18.00 -4.28
C VAL A 132 -7.99 17.05 -5.33
N LYS A 133 -7.32 15.92 -5.57
CA LYS A 133 -7.79 14.87 -6.46
C LYS A 133 -8.08 13.61 -5.67
#